data_AF-A0A317M4P9-F1
#
_entry.id   AF-A0A317M4P9-F1
#
_cell.length_a   1.000
_cell.length_b   1.000
_cell.length_c   1.000
_cell.angle_alpha   90.00
_cell.angle_beta   90.00
_cell.angle_gamma   90.00
#
_symmetry.space_group_name_H-M   'P 1'
#
loop_
_entity.id
_entity.type
_entity.pdbx_description
1 polymer ?
#
loop_
_entity_poly.entity_id
_entity_poly.type
_entity_poly.pdbx_seq_one_letter_code
_entity_poly.pdbx_strand_id
1 'polypeptide(L)'
;MEADLARYYGIDLGDLWRGGLTPRRLAVLMRHLPADSATVTAVGGDGWTLSHYLQADLVHATTGQPHPADPRVRRVQEEKLARLAEAQQRAEKRRAELERRRHR
;
A
#
# COMPACT_ATOMS: atom_id res chain seq x y z
N MET A 1 -15.32 6.67 2.68
CA MET A 1 -15.02 7.96 3.35
C MET A 1 -16.09 8.37 4.34
N GLU A 2 -17.31 8.70 3.92
CA GLU A 2 -18.38 9.12 4.84
C GLU A 2 -18.65 8.08 5.94
N ALA A 3 -18.75 6.80 5.58
CA ALA A 3 -18.89 5.71 6.55
C ALA A 3 -17.74 5.64 7.57
N ASP A 4 -16.50 5.94 7.18
CA ASP A 4 -15.36 5.95 8.11
C ASP A 4 -15.41 7.18 9.05
N LEU A 5 -15.85 8.34 8.55
CA LEU A 5 -16.04 9.53 9.37
C LEU A 5 -17.12 9.32 10.43
N ALA A 6 -18.23 8.69 10.05
CA ALA A 6 -19.30 8.31 10.97
C ALA A 6 -18.82 7.27 11.98
N ARG A 7 -18.08 6.25 11.54
CA ARG A 7 -17.60 5.16 12.41
C ARG A 7 -16.58 5.61 13.46
N TYR A 8 -15.55 6.37 13.05
CA TYR A 8 -14.43 6.69 13.93
C TYR A 8 -14.59 8.02 14.67
N TYR A 9 -15.32 8.98 14.10
CA TYR A 9 -15.46 10.32 14.67
C TYR A 9 -16.92 10.72 14.98
N GLY A 10 -17.91 9.93 14.59
CA GLY A 10 -19.32 10.24 14.82
C GLY A 10 -19.81 11.48 14.06
N ILE A 11 -19.15 11.81 12.94
CA ILE A 11 -19.43 13.03 12.16
C ILE A 11 -20.13 12.65 10.86
N ASP A 12 -21.17 13.41 10.52
CA ASP A 12 -21.81 13.38 9.21
C ASP A 12 -21.09 14.34 8.25
N LEU A 13 -20.79 13.87 7.03
CA LEU A 13 -20.18 14.69 6.00
C LEU A 13 -21.12 15.82 5.54
N GLY A 14 -22.43 15.65 5.67
CA GLY A 14 -23.43 16.68 5.41
C GLY A 14 -23.27 17.95 6.26
N ASP A 15 -22.59 17.85 7.40
CA ASP A 15 -22.33 19.01 8.27
C ASP A 15 -21.36 20.01 7.64
N LEU A 16 -20.64 19.62 6.58
CA LEU A 16 -19.83 20.54 5.78
C LEU A 16 -20.70 21.61 5.11
N TRP A 17 -21.89 21.23 4.64
CA TRP A 17 -22.84 22.12 3.98
C TRP A 17 -23.75 22.85 4.97
N ARG A 18 -24.01 22.24 6.13
CA ARG A 18 -24.78 22.85 7.22
C ARG A 18 -23.96 23.80 8.10
N GLY A 19 -22.65 23.92 7.87
CA GLY A 19 -21.75 24.79 8.62
C GLY A 19 -21.25 24.23 9.96
N GLY A 20 -21.61 22.99 10.30
CA GLY A 20 -21.12 22.30 11.50
C GLY A 20 -19.70 21.73 11.36
N LEU A 21 -19.22 21.57 10.12
CA LEU A 21 -17.89 21.06 9.80
C LEU A 21 -17.17 22.03 8.87
N THR A 22 -15.93 22.38 9.20
CA THR A 22 -15.09 23.21 8.31
C THR A 22 -14.26 22.34 7.37
N PRO A 23 -13.98 22.78 6.12
CA PRO A 23 -13.11 22.04 5.20
C PRO A 23 -11.73 21.75 5.79
N ARG A 24 -11.19 22.70 6.58
CA ARG A 24 -9.93 22.51 7.32
C ARG A 24 -10.01 21.35 8.30
N ARG A 25 -11.09 21.27 9.09
CA ARG A 25 -11.30 20.19 10.06
C ARG A 25 -11.45 18.85 9.34
N LEU A 26 -12.23 18.80 8.26
CA LEU A 26 -12.36 17.61 7.43
C LEU A 26 -10.98 17.11 6.93
N ALA A 27 -10.15 18.01 6.40
CA ALA A 27 -8.82 17.66 5.92
C ALA A 27 -7.90 17.10 7.02
N VAL A 28 -8.00 17.61 8.25
CA VAL A 28 -7.25 17.08 9.41
C VAL A 28 -7.74 15.69 9.78
N LEU A 29 -9.07 15.50 9.88
CA LEU A 29 -9.64 14.19 10.17
C LEU A 29 -9.19 13.18 9.12
N MET A 30 -9.30 13.53 7.84
CA MET A 30 -8.87 12.68 6.73
C MET A 30 -7.41 12.22 6.82
N ARG A 31 -6.50 13.11 7.24
CA ARG A 31 -5.07 12.79 7.41
C ARG A 31 -4.80 11.87 8.60
N HIS A 32 -5.67 11.86 9.59
CA HIS A 32 -5.51 11.11 10.82
C HIS A 32 -6.48 9.93 10.94
N LEU A 33 -7.07 9.47 9.82
CA LEU A 33 -7.86 8.24 9.82
C LEU A 33 -6.98 7.06 10.28
N PRO A 34 -7.55 6.14 11.07
CA PRO A 34 -6.88 4.90 11.44
C PRO A 34 -6.45 4.07 10.22
N ALA A 35 -5.35 3.33 10.37
CA ALA A 35 -4.75 2.54 9.29
C ALA A 35 -5.70 1.44 8.76
N ASP A 36 -6.55 0.88 9.63
CA ASP A 36 -7.56 -0.14 9.33
C ASP A 36 -8.82 0.42 8.65
N SER A 37 -8.93 1.73 8.47
CA SER A 37 -10.08 2.33 7.81
C SER A 37 -10.15 1.93 6.33
N ALA A 38 -11.39 1.79 5.84
CA ALA A 38 -11.62 1.40 4.45
C ALA A 38 -11.08 2.46 3.48
N THR A 39 -11.21 3.74 3.85
CA THR A 39 -10.69 4.86 3.05
C THR A 39 -9.17 4.83 2.94
N VAL A 40 -8.43 4.56 4.03
CA VAL A 40 -6.96 4.45 3.97
C VAL A 40 -6.55 3.27 3.09
N THR A 41 -7.21 2.13 3.25
CA THR A 41 -6.95 0.93 2.42
C THR A 41 -7.21 1.21 0.93
N ALA A 42 -8.31 1.89 0.60
CA ALA A 42 -8.67 2.23 -0.78
C ALA A 42 -7.68 3.18 -1.47
N VAL A 43 -7.00 4.06 -0.70
CA VAL A 43 -6.00 5.00 -1.21
C VAL A 43 -4.61 4.36 -1.34
N GLY A 44 -4.47 3.07 -0.98
CA GLY A 44 -3.21 2.33 -1.07
C GLY A 44 -2.46 2.19 0.25
N GLY A 45 -3.12 2.50 1.38
CA GLY A 45 -2.66 2.06 2.69
C GLY A 45 -2.74 0.53 2.79
N ASP A 46 -1.88 -0.05 3.63
CA ASP A 46 -1.82 -1.50 3.80
C ASP A 46 -2.96 -2.06 4.65
N GLY A 47 -3.68 -1.23 5.40
CA GLY A 47 -4.77 -1.67 6.29
C GLY A 47 -4.27 -2.26 7.62
N TRP A 48 -2.95 -2.30 7.84
CA TRP A 48 -2.35 -3.05 8.94
C TRP A 48 -2.09 -2.16 10.15
N THR A 49 -2.78 -2.45 11.24
CA THR A 49 -2.43 -1.90 12.55
C THR A 49 -1.19 -2.58 13.13
N LEU A 50 -0.60 -1.98 14.18
CA LEU A 50 0.54 -2.55 14.91
C LEU A 50 0.27 -4.00 15.36
N SER A 51 -0.96 -4.30 15.78
CA SER A 51 -1.30 -5.65 16.26
C SER A 51 -1.19 -6.70 15.15
N HIS A 52 -1.58 -6.36 13.91
CA HIS A 52 -1.42 -7.25 12.75
C HIS A 52 0.05 -7.54 12.47
N TYR A 53 0.92 -6.52 12.53
CA TYR A 53 2.36 -6.69 12.37
C TYR A 53 2.95 -7.61 13.45
N LEU A 54 2.59 -7.38 14.71
CA LEU A 54 3.07 -8.22 15.82
C LEU A 54 2.58 -9.67 15.69
N GLN A 55 1.35 -9.88 15.24
CA GLN A 55 0.82 -11.23 14.97
C GLN A 55 1.57 -11.90 13.82
N ALA A 56 1.87 -11.18 12.74
CA ALA A 56 2.66 -11.70 11.63
C ALA A 56 4.10 -12.06 12.06
N ASP A 57 4.73 -11.22 12.89
CA ASP A 57 6.04 -11.47 13.46
C ASP A 57 6.02 -12.70 14.38
N LEU A 58 4.95 -12.90 15.15
CA LEU A 58 4.78 -14.08 16.00
C LEU A 58 4.61 -15.36 15.17
N VAL A 59 3.83 -15.31 14.07
CA VAL A 59 3.73 -16.43 13.12
C VAL A 59 5.10 -16.72 12.50
N HIS A 60 5.84 -15.69 12.12
CA HIS A 60 7.19 -15.86 11.58
C HIS A 60 8.15 -16.49 12.58
N ALA A 61 8.15 -16.03 13.82
CA ALA A 61 8.98 -16.55 14.89
C ALA A 61 8.65 -18.02 15.23
N THR A 62 7.38 -18.41 15.15
CA THR A 62 6.93 -19.76 15.50
C THR A 62 7.07 -20.78 14.37
N THR A 63 6.82 -20.38 13.12
CA THR A 63 6.84 -21.28 11.95
C THR A 63 8.15 -21.22 11.16
N GLY A 64 8.96 -20.19 11.38
CA GLY A 64 10.15 -19.88 10.57
C GLY A 64 9.83 -19.32 9.18
N GLN A 65 8.55 -19.24 8.79
CA GLN A 65 8.10 -18.73 7.49
C GLN A 65 7.38 -17.39 7.68
N PRO A 66 7.63 -16.38 6.84
CA PRO A 66 6.93 -15.11 6.96
C PRO A 66 5.43 -15.29 6.68
N HIS A 67 4.59 -14.52 7.37
CA HIS A 67 3.14 -14.59 7.16
C HIS A 67 2.79 -14.22 5.69
N PRO A 68 2.01 -15.04 4.96
CA PRO A 68 1.75 -14.82 3.54
C PRO A 68 1.11 -13.46 3.22
N ALA A 69 0.30 -12.93 4.14
CA ALA A 69 -0.38 -11.64 3.96
C ALA A 69 0.45 -10.43 4.43
N ASP A 70 1.69 -10.60 4.90
CA ASP A 70 2.51 -9.47 5.37
C ASP A 70 2.84 -8.50 4.21
N PRO A 71 2.42 -7.22 4.30
CA PRO A 71 2.69 -6.22 3.28
C PRO A 71 4.18 -6.02 3.00
N ARG A 72 5.05 -6.23 4.00
CA ARG A 72 6.50 -6.07 3.86
C ARG A 72 7.07 -7.13 2.93
N VAL A 73 6.63 -8.38 3.09
CA VAL A 73 7.06 -9.52 2.28
C VAL A 73 6.62 -9.34 0.84
N ARG A 74 5.36 -8.92 0.67
CA ARG A 74 4.81 -8.62 -0.66
C ARG A 74 5.60 -7.53 -1.37
N ARG A 75 5.90 -6.40 -0.70
CA ARG A 75 6.71 -5.32 -1.27
C ARG A 75 8.10 -5.81 -1.72
N VAL A 76 8.78 -6.60 -0.89
CA VAL A 76 10.09 -7.17 -1.25
C VAL A 76 9.99 -8.09 -2.47
N GLN A 77 8.94 -8.90 -2.58
CA GLN A 77 8.71 -9.75 -3.75
C GLN A 77 8.45 -8.92 -5.02
N GLU A 78 7.60 -7.90 -4.93
CA GLU A 78 7.32 -6.98 -6.04
C GLU A 78 8.60 -6.27 -6.52
N GLU A 79 9.44 -5.78 -5.61
CA GLU A 79 10.74 -5.19 -5.94
C GLU A 79 11.68 -6.18 -6.63
N LYS A 80 11.75 -7.42 -6.14
CA LYS A 80 12.58 -8.47 -6.74
C LYS A 80 12.12 -8.78 -8.16
N LEU A 81 10.82 -8.89 -8.38
CA LEU A 81 10.24 -9.12 -9.70
C LEU A 81 10.53 -7.95 -10.66
N ALA A 82 10.40 -6.71 -10.19
CA ALA A 82 10.73 -5.53 -10.98
C ALA A 82 12.21 -5.52 -11.41
N ARG A 83 13.14 -5.82 -10.49
CA ARG A 83 14.59 -5.91 -10.80
C ARG A 83 14.89 -7.00 -11.83
N LEU A 84 14.21 -8.14 -11.76
CA LEU A 84 14.36 -9.23 -12.73
C LEU A 84 13.86 -8.81 -14.11
N ALA A 85 12.71 -8.15 -14.19
CA ALA A 85 12.17 -7.63 -15.45
C ALA A 85 13.11 -6.61 -16.09
N GLU A 86 13.67 -5.68 -15.31
CA GLU A 86 14.66 -4.73 -15.80
C GLU A 86 15.95 -5.39 -16.30
N ALA A 87 16.42 -6.45 -15.63
CA ALA A 87 17.58 -7.21 -16.06
C ALA A 87 17.33 -7.94 -17.39
N GLN A 88 16.14 -8.52 -17.55
CA GLN A 88 15.71 -9.16 -18.80
C GLN A 88 15.64 -8.16 -19.95
N GLN A 89 14.98 -7.02 -19.74
CA GLN A 89 14.90 -5.96 -20.75
C GLN A 89 16.29 -5.45 -21.17
N ARG A 90 17.23 -5.32 -20.21
CA ARG A 90 18.62 -4.95 -20.51
C ARG A 90 19.36 -6.03 -21.29
N ALA A 91 19.10 -7.31 -21.02
CA ALA A 91 19.69 -8.41 -21.77
C ALA A 91 19.15 -8.47 -23.20
N GLU A 92 17.84 -8.29 -23.39
CA GLU A 92 17.18 -8.25 -24.69
C GLU A 92 17.69 -7.11 -25.57
N LYS A 93 17.76 -5.89 -25.03
CA LYS A 93 18.33 -4.73 -25.73
C LYS A 93 19.77 -5.00 -26.20
N ARG A 94 20.60 -5.59 -25.33
CA ARG A 94 21.99 -5.96 -25.68
C ARG A 94 22.05 -7.04 -26.77
N ARG A 95 21.18 -8.05 -26.72
CA ARG A 95 21.08 -9.09 -27.76
C ARG A 95 20.70 -8.49 -29.12
N ALA A 96 19.68 -7.63 -29.15
CA ALA A 96 19.25 -6.95 -30.37
C ALA A 96 20.33 -6.05 -30.96
N GLU A 97 21.14 -5.38 -30.13
CA GLU A 97 22.28 -4.58 -30.60
C GLU A 97 23.36 -5.46 -31.25
N LEU A 98 23.70 -6.59 -30.64
CA LEU A 98 24.69 -7.53 -31.17
C LEU A 98 24.24 -8.13 -32.51
N GLU A 99 22.97 -8.51 -32.63
CA GLU A 99 22.41 -9.00 -33.90
C GLU A 99 22.49 -7.95 -35.01
N ARG A 100 22.19 -6.67 -34.69
CA ARG A 100 22.35 -5.56 -35.63
C ARG A 100 23.81 -5.33 -36.07
N ARG A 101 24.78 -5.52 -35.16
CA ARG A 101 26.21 -5.42 -35.49
C ARG A 101 26.70 -6.59 -36.35
N ARG A 102 26.12 -7.78 -36.19
CA ARG A 102 26.51 -8.99 -36.94
C ARG A 102 26.04 -8.99 -38.40
N HIS A 103 25.00 -8.21 -38.73
CA HIS A 103 24.43 -8.11 -40.09
C HIS A 103 24.96 -6.89 -40.88
N ARG A 104 25.97 -6.17 -40.37
CA ARG A 104 26.78 -5.21 -41.13
C ARG A 104 28.11 -5.85 -41.50
#